data_AF-A0A932DQB5-F1
#
_entry.id   AF-A0A932DQB5-F1
#
_cell.length_a   1.000
_cell.length_b   1.000
_cell.length_c   1.000
_cell.angle_alpha   90.00
_cell.angle_beta   90.00
_cell.angle_gamma   90.00
#
_symmetry.space_group_name_H-M   'P 1'
#
loop_
_entity.id
_entity.type
_entity.pdbx_description
1 polymer ?
#
loop_
_entity_poly.entity_id
_entity_poly.type
_entity_poly.pdbx_seq_one_letter_code
_entity_poly.pdbx_strand_id
1 'polypeptide(L)'
;MARQEFKFVGRNVHRVDGIEKVRAEALPGVAAVLTAADIGGLDPYYNGRPVIAIKKVRYVGEPVAAVAAEDQETAEEALSLINVQYDELPAAVGLDAALAKGAPLIHENLKDNICGHEHVEKGDIEQGFAESDEIFEDHFTFPMVYHYAMEPHSVIADFDDEGIAVWSSAQHPFQVRGDIAKLFGLHPTKVRMVIPFLGGGFGSKSYTKFEPLVVALARKARRPVRICNSVTESMLTVRRHGARVRLKTGVKGDGTLMAREAEIYLDTGGYADNGPAVAIRAATRVLGPYKIPHIKTDAYAVYTNSGSAGSFRAIGAPQTIFACESQMDIIAARLGIDPAELRLKNFLKKGEELRPKLRGMDANLASSMKKLVSASQWKRRSKKKGAAIGLGCGATNAGATPISVAMVRLQPDGTLAVFAGSTEMGQGVRTVLSQIIADELSLPLEAIHIGGADTKVTPYDASTGSSRSTTLMGTAVLKAARDLKSQLLKIGAEAFRAKPGQISLADGAMICGEMRLTFKEAMRQRFGGAGGELIGNGDVGPEITGTLPVFWEIGMGSAELDVDEETGAVTIKRYVSVADVGKAIHPEGCVGQEEGAAMMGIGHTLFEQMVYEPGG
;
A
#
# COMPACT_ATOMS: atom_id res chain seq x y z
N MET A 1 -27.94 0.81 -13.00
CA MET A 1 -26.63 1.18 -12.39
C MET A 1 -26.94 1.79 -11.04
N ALA A 2 -26.12 1.59 -10.00
CA ALA A 2 -26.38 2.22 -8.71
C ALA A 2 -25.46 3.42 -8.48
N ARG A 3 -25.94 4.40 -7.73
CA ARG A 3 -25.11 5.44 -7.17
C ARG A 3 -25.11 5.23 -5.66
N GLN A 4 -23.94 5.18 -5.05
CA GLN A 4 -23.86 5.63 -3.66
C GLN A 4 -23.73 7.13 -3.79
N GLU A 5 -24.78 7.89 -3.48
CA GLU A 5 -24.49 9.19 -2.89
C GLU A 5 -24.25 8.96 -1.41
N PHE A 6 -23.12 9.49 -0.98
CA PHE A 6 -22.95 9.97 0.37
C PHE A 6 -23.92 11.14 0.54
N LYS A 7 -25.19 10.88 0.86
CA LYS A 7 -26.03 11.97 1.36
C LYS A 7 -25.60 12.31 2.76
N PHE A 8 -24.73 13.31 2.77
CA PHE A 8 -24.52 14.24 3.85
C PHE A 8 -25.86 14.79 4.30
N VAL A 9 -26.22 14.42 5.51
CA VAL A 9 -27.07 15.25 6.33
C VAL A 9 -26.25 15.51 7.59
N GLY A 10 -25.69 16.71 7.68
CA GLY A 10 -25.03 17.19 8.89
C GLY A 10 -23.52 17.41 8.77
N ARG A 11 -23.08 18.55 9.33
CA ARG A 11 -21.70 19.04 9.39
C ARG A 11 -20.95 18.57 10.65
N ASN A 12 -21.39 17.51 11.33
CA ASN A 12 -20.90 17.10 12.66
C ASN A 12 -20.98 15.57 12.88
N VAL A 13 -20.52 15.09 14.04
CA VAL A 13 -20.71 13.73 14.55
C VAL A 13 -22.13 13.62 15.10
N HIS A 14 -22.84 12.53 14.79
CA HIS A 14 -24.24 12.41 15.16
C HIS A 14 -24.63 10.99 15.58
N ARG A 15 -25.54 10.89 16.55
CA ARG A 15 -26.36 9.69 16.74
C ARG A 15 -27.44 9.66 15.66
N VAL A 16 -27.77 8.48 15.16
CA VAL A 16 -28.83 8.27 14.16
C VAL A 16 -30.05 7.71 14.87
N ASP A 17 -31.07 8.54 15.05
CA ASP A 17 -32.28 8.19 15.82
C ASP A 17 -33.40 7.63 14.94
N GLY A 18 -33.40 7.97 13.65
CA GLY A 18 -34.37 7.46 12.67
C GLY A 18 -33.96 7.73 11.23
N ILE A 19 -34.33 6.82 10.32
CA ILE A 19 -34.17 7.00 8.87
C ILE A 19 -35.53 6.74 8.20
N GLU A 20 -36.11 7.77 7.61
CA GLU A 20 -37.33 7.70 6.81
C GLU A 20 -36.98 7.57 5.33
N LYS A 21 -37.32 6.41 4.74
CA LYS A 21 -36.98 6.07 3.35
C LYS A 21 -38.16 5.76 2.43
N VAL A 22 -39.39 5.82 2.95
CA VAL A 22 -40.61 5.39 2.22
C VAL A 22 -40.77 6.12 0.88
N ARG A 23 -40.48 7.43 0.84
CA ARG A 23 -40.55 8.21 -0.40
C ARG A 23 -39.49 7.79 -1.43
N ALA A 24 -38.28 7.47 -0.97
CA ALA A 24 -37.22 6.96 -1.81
C ALA A 24 -37.56 5.56 -2.37
N GLU A 25 -38.12 4.69 -1.53
CA GLU A 25 -38.54 3.33 -1.93
C GLU A 25 -39.71 3.34 -2.94
N ALA A 26 -40.58 4.36 -2.88
CA ALA A 26 -41.71 4.52 -3.78
C ALA A 26 -41.37 5.22 -5.11
N LEU A 27 -40.17 5.78 -5.27
CA LEU A 27 -39.78 6.48 -6.48
C LEU A 27 -39.64 5.49 -7.67
N PRO A 28 -40.31 5.72 -8.81
CA PRO A 28 -40.18 4.87 -9.99
C PRO A 28 -38.71 4.72 -10.42
N GLY A 29 -38.31 3.50 -10.78
CA GLY A 29 -36.93 3.19 -11.16
C GLY A 29 -36.00 2.84 -9.98
N VAL A 30 -36.44 2.98 -8.72
CA VAL A 30 -35.69 2.50 -7.55
C VAL A 30 -35.88 0.99 -7.36
N ALA A 31 -34.77 0.25 -7.29
CA ALA A 31 -34.75 -1.19 -7.06
C ALA A 31 -34.56 -1.54 -5.57
N ALA A 32 -33.76 -0.76 -4.83
CA ALA A 32 -33.54 -0.98 -3.41
C ALA A 32 -33.01 0.27 -2.69
N VAL A 33 -33.44 0.46 -1.43
CA VAL A 33 -32.86 1.43 -0.49
C VAL A 33 -32.32 0.70 0.74
N LEU A 34 -31.01 0.65 0.91
CA LEU A 34 -30.32 -0.01 2.02
C LEU A 34 -30.03 0.98 3.17
N THR A 35 -30.29 0.53 4.39
CA THR A 35 -30.03 1.23 5.67
C THR A 35 -29.51 0.23 6.71
N ALA A 36 -29.11 0.69 7.89
CA ALA A 36 -28.71 -0.20 9.00
C ALA A 36 -29.77 -1.25 9.39
N ALA A 37 -31.05 -0.98 9.15
CA ALA A 37 -32.13 -1.95 9.40
C ALA A 37 -32.09 -3.18 8.47
N ASP A 38 -31.45 -3.05 7.30
CA ASP A 38 -31.45 -4.08 6.26
C ASP A 38 -30.27 -5.06 6.38
N ILE A 39 -29.30 -4.77 7.25
CA ILE A 39 -28.11 -5.61 7.51
C ILE A 39 -28.28 -6.53 8.73
N GLY A 40 -29.51 -6.62 9.27
CA GLY A 40 -29.83 -7.46 10.42
C GLY A 40 -29.50 -8.95 10.18
N GLY A 41 -28.97 -9.62 11.22
CA GLY A 41 -28.60 -11.04 11.18
C GLY A 41 -27.22 -11.34 10.57
N LEU A 42 -26.47 -10.33 10.14
CA LEU A 42 -25.06 -10.44 9.74
C LEU A 42 -24.15 -10.00 10.90
N ASP A 43 -22.86 -10.32 10.82
CA ASP A 43 -21.79 -9.58 11.50
C ASP A 43 -21.36 -8.45 10.55
N PRO A 44 -21.93 -7.24 10.64
CA PRO A 44 -21.81 -6.24 9.60
C PRO A 44 -20.48 -5.48 9.68
N TYR A 45 -19.48 -6.00 10.37
CA TYR A 45 -18.20 -5.35 10.59
C TYR A 45 -17.10 -6.04 9.79
N TYR A 46 -16.26 -5.23 9.15
CA TYR A 46 -15.00 -5.65 8.53
C TYR A 46 -13.94 -4.65 8.98
N ASN A 47 -12.74 -5.12 9.37
CA ASN A 47 -11.67 -4.26 9.89
C ASN A 47 -12.13 -3.26 10.99
N GLY A 48 -13.07 -3.68 11.85
CA GLY A 48 -13.59 -2.87 12.96
C GLY A 48 -14.55 -1.74 12.56
N ARG A 49 -14.96 -1.65 11.28
CA ARG A 49 -15.93 -0.66 10.79
C ARG A 49 -17.17 -1.33 10.20
N PRO A 50 -18.36 -0.73 10.34
CA PRO A 50 -19.58 -1.33 9.82
C PRO A 50 -19.70 -1.13 8.31
N VAL A 51 -20.52 -1.95 7.65
CA VAL A 51 -20.92 -1.80 6.22
C VAL A 51 -21.55 -0.43 5.95
N ILE A 52 -22.33 0.04 6.92
CA ILE A 52 -23.07 1.30 6.92
C ILE A 52 -23.20 1.74 8.38
N ALA A 53 -23.28 3.03 8.67
CA ALA A 53 -23.33 3.54 10.03
C ALA A 53 -24.45 2.89 10.84
N ILE A 54 -24.11 2.35 12.02
CA ILE A 54 -25.06 1.72 12.94
C ILE A 54 -25.14 2.59 14.18
N LYS A 55 -26.30 3.22 14.39
CA LYS A 55 -26.64 4.12 15.51
C LYS A 55 -25.81 5.40 15.64
N LYS A 56 -24.59 5.46 15.11
CA LYS A 56 -23.67 6.60 15.23
C LYS A 56 -22.86 6.77 13.96
N VAL A 57 -22.76 8.01 13.49
CA VAL A 57 -21.82 8.47 12.48
C VAL A 57 -20.60 9.02 13.19
N ARG A 58 -19.41 8.56 12.81
CA ARG A 58 -18.12 8.91 13.44
C ARG A 58 -17.36 9.98 12.68
N TYR A 59 -17.69 10.24 11.42
CA TYR A 59 -17.06 11.30 10.63
C TYR A 59 -17.99 11.76 9.51
N VAL A 60 -17.78 12.99 9.05
CA VAL A 60 -18.46 13.57 7.90
C VAL A 60 -18.07 12.78 6.65
N GLY A 61 -19.04 12.07 6.05
CA GLY A 61 -18.83 11.18 4.90
C GLY A 61 -19.00 9.69 5.21
N GLU A 62 -19.38 9.31 6.42
CA GLU A 62 -19.73 7.91 6.69
C GLU A 62 -21.09 7.54 6.07
N PRO A 63 -21.21 6.42 5.32
CA PRO A 63 -22.48 6.03 4.71
C PRO A 63 -23.58 5.74 5.74
N VAL A 64 -24.77 6.33 5.58
CA VAL A 64 -25.97 6.06 6.43
C VAL A 64 -27.11 5.36 5.68
N ALA A 65 -27.17 5.55 4.36
CA ALA A 65 -28.08 4.88 3.44
C ALA A 65 -27.38 4.66 2.08
N ALA A 66 -27.87 3.73 1.27
CA ALA A 66 -27.42 3.52 -0.12
C ALA A 66 -28.60 3.14 -1.01
N VAL A 67 -28.59 3.57 -2.29
CA VAL A 67 -29.70 3.32 -3.22
C VAL A 67 -29.22 2.62 -4.49
N ALA A 68 -29.98 1.64 -4.95
CA ALA A 68 -29.86 1.06 -6.28
C ALA A 68 -31.08 1.45 -7.11
N ALA A 69 -30.85 1.97 -8.30
CA ALA A 69 -31.88 2.36 -9.27
C ALA A 69 -31.50 1.89 -10.70
N GLU A 70 -32.37 2.17 -11.67
CA GLU A 70 -32.13 1.84 -13.08
C GLU A 70 -30.99 2.69 -13.67
N ASP A 71 -30.92 3.96 -13.29
CA ASP A 71 -29.89 4.93 -13.69
C ASP A 71 -29.38 5.76 -12.50
N GLN A 72 -28.37 6.59 -12.80
CA GLN A 72 -27.69 7.41 -11.80
C GLN A 72 -28.60 8.53 -11.29
N GLU A 73 -29.31 9.24 -12.18
CA GLU A 73 -30.16 10.38 -11.84
C GLU A 73 -31.28 9.98 -10.86
N THR A 74 -31.93 8.84 -11.12
CA THR A 74 -32.97 8.28 -10.24
C THR A 74 -32.41 7.91 -8.86
N ALA A 75 -31.17 7.40 -8.78
CA ALA A 75 -30.54 7.10 -7.50
C ALA A 75 -30.28 8.39 -6.68
N GLU A 76 -29.89 9.48 -7.33
CA GLU A 76 -29.65 10.80 -6.71
C GLU A 76 -30.94 11.43 -6.18
N GLU A 77 -32.00 11.36 -6.98
CA GLU A 77 -33.31 11.80 -6.60
C GLU A 77 -33.83 11.00 -5.41
N ALA A 78 -33.77 9.67 -5.49
CA ALA A 78 -34.21 8.78 -4.40
C ALA A 78 -33.47 9.09 -3.09
N LEU A 79 -32.15 9.29 -3.15
CA LEU A 79 -31.38 9.66 -1.98
C LEU A 79 -31.88 10.99 -1.39
N SER A 80 -32.33 11.96 -2.21
CA SER A 80 -32.88 13.27 -1.74
C SER A 80 -34.17 13.13 -0.93
N LEU A 81 -34.88 12.03 -1.15
CA LEU A 81 -36.14 11.74 -0.50
C LEU A 81 -35.96 11.03 0.84
N ILE A 82 -34.74 10.59 1.17
CA ILE A 82 -34.38 10.00 2.46
C ILE A 82 -34.19 11.12 3.49
N ASN A 83 -34.95 11.04 4.57
CA ASN A 83 -34.82 11.94 5.71
C ASN A 83 -34.15 11.20 6.86
N VAL A 84 -33.04 11.73 7.37
CA VAL A 84 -32.30 11.14 8.48
C VAL A 84 -32.35 12.08 9.66
N GLN A 85 -32.79 11.57 10.80
CA GLN A 85 -32.84 12.30 12.06
C GLN A 85 -31.54 12.08 12.83
N TYR A 86 -30.92 13.18 13.23
CA TYR A 86 -29.65 13.17 13.94
C TYR A 86 -29.73 13.94 15.25
N ASP A 87 -29.16 13.35 16.29
CA ASP A 87 -28.80 14.04 17.51
C ASP A 87 -27.28 14.31 17.51
N GLU A 88 -26.93 15.60 17.56
CA GLU A 88 -25.54 16.06 17.51
C GLU A 88 -24.74 15.60 18.75
N LEU A 89 -23.51 15.13 18.51
CA LEU A 89 -22.59 14.67 19.54
C LEU A 89 -21.30 15.51 19.54
N PRO A 90 -20.64 15.68 20.70
CA PRO A 90 -19.31 16.27 20.76
C PRO A 90 -18.31 15.52 19.88
N ALA A 91 -17.53 16.26 19.07
CA ALA A 91 -16.53 15.73 18.17
C ALA A 91 -15.10 16.03 18.66
N ALA A 92 -14.22 15.05 18.49
CA ALA A 92 -12.77 15.17 18.66
C ALA A 92 -12.10 15.21 17.27
N VAL A 93 -12.08 16.40 16.66
CA VAL A 93 -11.44 16.62 15.36
C VAL A 93 -9.96 16.96 15.55
N GLY A 94 -9.08 16.14 14.97
CA GLY A 94 -7.63 16.27 15.08
C GLY A 94 -7.03 15.73 16.38
N LEU A 95 -5.70 15.63 16.40
CA LEU A 95 -4.93 15.00 17.48
C LEU A 95 -5.09 15.70 18.84
N ASP A 96 -5.09 17.04 18.87
CA ASP A 96 -5.19 17.79 20.12
C ASP A 96 -6.53 17.54 20.82
N ALA A 97 -7.63 17.58 20.07
CA ALA A 97 -8.96 17.32 20.61
C ALA A 97 -9.12 15.85 21.05
N ALA A 98 -8.55 14.90 20.30
CA ALA A 98 -8.67 13.47 20.61
C ALA A 98 -7.83 13.01 21.81
N LEU A 99 -6.70 13.68 22.07
CA LEU A 99 -5.77 13.36 23.17
C LEU A 99 -6.04 14.19 24.44
N ALA A 100 -6.90 15.19 24.38
CA ALA A 100 -7.25 16.02 25.53
C ALA A 100 -7.85 15.20 26.68
N LYS A 101 -7.60 15.63 27.91
CA LYS A 101 -8.22 15.01 29.09
C LYS A 101 -9.74 15.17 29.03
N GLY A 102 -10.47 14.06 29.04
CA GLY A 102 -11.93 14.07 28.91
C GLY A 102 -12.43 14.26 27.48
N ALA A 103 -11.57 14.06 26.48
CA ALA A 103 -11.96 14.07 25.07
C ALA A 103 -13.16 13.15 24.80
N PRO A 104 -14.08 13.55 23.90
CA PRO A 104 -15.12 12.65 23.41
C PRO A 104 -14.50 11.37 22.83
N LEU A 105 -15.06 10.21 23.23
CA LEU A 105 -14.60 8.92 22.71
C LEU A 105 -15.24 8.64 21.35
N ILE A 106 -14.41 8.36 20.34
CA ILE A 106 -14.91 7.95 19.02
C ILE A 106 -15.57 6.57 19.14
N HIS A 107 -14.93 5.66 19.89
CA HIS A 107 -15.43 4.32 20.21
C HIS A 107 -15.66 4.21 21.72
N GLU A 108 -16.92 4.25 22.14
CA GLU A 108 -17.36 4.36 23.54
C GLU A 108 -17.00 3.15 24.41
N ASN A 109 -16.67 2.02 23.79
CA ASN A 109 -16.22 0.80 24.46
C ASN A 109 -14.72 0.79 24.78
N LEU A 110 -13.97 1.84 24.42
CA LEU A 110 -12.54 1.99 24.69
C LEU A 110 -12.30 2.97 25.83
N LYS A 111 -11.11 2.89 26.43
CA LYS A 111 -10.69 3.77 27.55
C LYS A 111 -10.24 5.16 27.08
N ASP A 112 -9.74 5.25 25.85
CA ASP A 112 -9.16 6.44 25.24
C ASP A 112 -9.27 6.32 23.71
N ASN A 113 -8.81 7.34 22.99
CA ASN A 113 -8.83 7.39 21.54
C ASN A 113 -7.58 6.74 20.90
N ILE A 114 -6.84 5.88 21.60
CA ILE A 114 -5.64 5.22 21.05
C ILE A 114 -6.02 3.84 20.51
N CYS A 115 -5.82 3.64 19.20
CA CYS A 115 -6.15 2.38 18.52
C CYS A 115 -4.95 1.46 18.29
N GLY A 116 -3.74 1.98 18.49
CA GLY A 116 -2.51 1.20 18.44
C GLY A 116 -1.35 1.96 19.08
N HIS A 117 -0.43 1.21 19.70
CA HIS A 117 0.80 1.73 20.28
C HIS A 117 1.94 0.75 19.96
N GLU A 118 3.00 1.26 19.34
CA GLU A 118 4.27 0.54 19.18
C GLU A 118 5.31 1.21 20.05
N HIS A 119 6.02 0.38 20.83
CA HIS A 119 7.18 0.78 21.60
C HIS A 119 8.44 0.10 21.05
N VAL A 120 9.51 0.87 20.89
CA VAL A 120 10.79 0.41 20.35
C VAL A 120 11.91 0.87 21.26
N GLU A 121 12.77 -0.04 21.67
CA GLU A 121 13.91 0.28 22.52
C GLU A 121 15.14 -0.55 22.17
N LYS A 122 16.31 0.06 22.31
CA LYS A 122 17.62 -0.59 22.30
C LYS A 122 18.61 0.28 23.07
N GLY A 123 19.43 -0.34 23.91
CA GLY A 123 20.35 0.36 24.79
C GLY A 123 19.63 1.06 25.94
N ASP A 124 20.35 1.98 26.60
CA ASP A 124 19.83 2.84 27.67
C ASP A 124 19.74 4.29 27.19
N ILE A 125 18.52 4.84 27.06
CA ILE A 125 18.33 6.17 26.48
C ILE A 125 18.96 7.30 27.33
N GLU A 126 18.95 7.16 28.66
CA GLU A 126 19.49 8.16 29.58
C GLU A 126 21.02 8.15 29.51
N GLN A 127 21.63 6.97 29.44
CA GLN A 127 23.06 6.83 29.20
C GLN A 127 23.47 7.50 27.88
N GLY A 128 22.73 7.24 26.79
CA GLY A 128 23.06 7.82 25.49
C GLY A 128 23.00 9.35 25.48
N PHE A 129 22.05 9.96 26.20
CA PHE A 129 22.02 11.42 26.37
C PHE A 129 23.13 11.94 27.29
N ALA A 130 23.45 11.24 28.38
CA ALA A 130 24.57 11.61 29.25
C ALA A 130 25.93 11.52 28.54
N GLU A 131 26.05 10.59 27.59
CA GLU A 131 27.21 10.46 26.71
C GLU A 131 27.15 11.38 25.49
N SER A 132 26.15 12.25 25.33
CA SER A 132 26.10 13.22 24.23
C SER A 132 26.78 14.53 24.60
N ASP A 133 27.42 15.20 23.64
CA ASP A 133 28.02 16.52 23.86
C ASP A 133 26.99 17.63 23.59
N GLU A 134 26.06 17.42 22.65
CA GLU A 134 24.92 18.29 22.37
C GLU A 134 23.63 17.46 22.23
N ILE A 135 22.49 18.04 22.60
CA ILE A 135 21.15 17.43 22.51
C ILE A 135 20.23 18.38 21.75
N PHE A 136 19.51 17.84 20.77
CA PHE A 136 18.56 18.54 19.93
C PHE A 136 17.16 18.02 20.20
N GLU A 137 16.17 18.90 20.30
CA GLU A 137 14.77 18.53 20.47
C GLU A 137 13.90 19.41 19.57
N ASP A 138 13.19 18.78 18.63
CA ASP A 138 12.39 19.46 17.62
C ASP A 138 11.01 18.79 17.47
N HIS A 139 10.04 19.59 17.04
CA HIS A 139 8.67 19.15 16.80
C HIS A 139 8.30 19.36 15.33
N PHE A 140 7.77 18.31 14.70
CA PHE A 140 7.37 18.31 13.30
C PHE A 140 5.91 17.92 13.16
N THR A 141 5.25 18.49 12.16
CA THR A 141 3.90 18.10 11.75
C THR A 141 3.89 17.66 10.30
N PHE A 142 2.97 16.75 9.96
CA PHE A 142 2.79 16.28 8.59
C PHE A 142 1.28 16.28 8.26
N PRO A 143 0.87 16.84 7.10
CA PRO A 143 -0.55 16.97 6.76
C PRO A 143 -1.21 15.63 6.42
N MET A 144 -2.53 15.58 6.54
CA MET A 144 -3.33 14.53 5.90
C MET A 144 -3.33 14.76 4.39
N VAL A 145 -3.24 13.68 3.60
CA VAL A 145 -3.19 13.78 2.13
C VAL A 145 -4.01 12.67 1.50
N TYR A 146 -4.68 12.96 0.39
CA TYR A 146 -5.45 11.99 -0.39
C TYR A 146 -4.61 11.41 -1.55
N HIS A 147 -4.82 10.14 -1.88
CA HIS A 147 -3.99 9.41 -2.85
C HIS A 147 -4.12 9.86 -4.29
N TYR A 148 -5.29 10.40 -4.64
CA TYR A 148 -5.63 10.86 -5.98
C TYR A 148 -5.33 9.84 -7.08
N ALA A 149 -5.76 8.57 -6.89
CA ALA A 149 -5.81 7.62 -7.99
C ALA A 149 -6.78 8.11 -9.06
N MET A 150 -6.34 8.15 -10.32
CA MET A 150 -7.13 8.71 -11.42
C MET A 150 -8.42 7.93 -11.68
N GLU A 151 -8.41 6.60 -11.45
CA GLU A 151 -9.64 5.81 -11.34
C GLU A 151 -10.20 5.94 -9.91
N PRO A 152 -11.40 6.52 -9.73
CA PRO A 152 -12.09 6.51 -8.45
C PRO A 152 -12.41 5.08 -7.97
N HIS A 153 -12.69 4.91 -6.69
CA HIS A 153 -13.09 3.59 -6.21
C HIS A 153 -14.40 3.14 -6.89
N SER A 154 -14.39 1.91 -7.38
CA SER A 154 -15.49 1.34 -8.16
C SER A 154 -15.70 -0.14 -7.83
N VAL A 155 -16.96 -0.53 -7.72
CA VAL A 155 -17.36 -1.91 -7.41
C VAL A 155 -18.62 -2.28 -8.20
N ILE A 156 -18.63 -3.48 -8.76
CA ILE A 156 -19.83 -4.15 -9.26
C ILE A 156 -20.00 -5.43 -8.44
N ALA A 157 -21.16 -5.64 -7.85
CA ALA A 157 -21.47 -6.88 -7.15
C ALA A 157 -22.74 -7.52 -7.72
N ASP A 158 -22.72 -8.84 -7.76
CA ASP A 158 -23.88 -9.68 -8.01
C ASP A 158 -23.97 -10.73 -6.90
N PHE A 159 -25.19 -11.02 -6.46
CA PHE A 159 -25.46 -11.95 -5.38
C PHE A 159 -26.74 -12.74 -5.70
N ASP A 160 -26.55 -14.01 -6.03
CA ASP A 160 -27.59 -14.99 -6.33
C ASP A 160 -27.48 -16.25 -5.43
N ASP A 161 -28.19 -17.32 -5.80
CA ASP A 161 -28.17 -18.60 -5.08
C ASP A 161 -26.86 -19.38 -5.28
N GLU A 162 -26.07 -19.07 -6.32
CA GLU A 162 -24.77 -19.69 -6.55
C GLU A 162 -23.69 -19.09 -5.66
N GLY A 163 -23.79 -17.79 -5.35
CA GLY A 163 -22.91 -17.09 -4.42
C GLY A 163 -22.79 -15.59 -4.72
N ILE A 164 -21.60 -15.05 -4.49
CA ILE A 164 -21.27 -13.63 -4.68
C ILE A 164 -20.18 -13.51 -5.74
N ALA A 165 -20.41 -12.66 -6.74
CA ALA A 165 -19.38 -12.23 -7.69
C ALA A 165 -19.16 -10.73 -7.55
N VAL A 166 -17.90 -10.30 -7.44
CA VAL A 166 -17.52 -8.90 -7.26
C VAL A 166 -16.43 -8.52 -8.25
N TRP A 167 -16.68 -7.51 -9.07
CA TRP A 167 -15.67 -6.80 -9.84
C TRP A 167 -15.29 -5.55 -9.06
N SER A 168 -14.04 -5.43 -8.64
CA SER A 168 -13.60 -4.30 -7.79
C SER A 168 -12.29 -3.74 -8.30
N SER A 169 -12.05 -2.47 -7.98
CA SER A 169 -10.74 -1.84 -8.01
C SER A 169 -9.89 -2.20 -6.77
N ALA A 170 -9.97 -3.42 -6.23
CA ALA A 170 -9.25 -3.79 -5.00
C ALA A 170 -7.79 -4.21 -5.27
N GLN A 171 -6.85 -3.76 -4.44
CA GLN A 171 -5.45 -4.20 -4.49
C GLN A 171 -5.24 -5.58 -3.85
N HIS A 172 -6.09 -5.96 -2.90
CA HIS A 172 -5.95 -7.16 -2.08
C HIS A 172 -7.16 -8.11 -2.27
N PRO A 173 -7.39 -8.67 -3.47
CA PRO A 173 -8.61 -9.41 -3.78
C PRO A 173 -8.89 -10.57 -2.82
N PHE A 174 -7.87 -11.31 -2.40
CA PHE A 174 -8.05 -12.46 -1.51
C PHE A 174 -8.47 -12.06 -0.08
N GLN A 175 -7.98 -10.92 0.41
CA GLN A 175 -8.39 -10.40 1.72
C GLN A 175 -9.83 -9.89 1.67
N VAL A 176 -10.18 -9.12 0.62
CA VAL A 176 -11.55 -8.64 0.41
C VAL A 176 -12.54 -9.80 0.27
N ARG A 177 -12.16 -10.86 -0.45
CA ARG A 177 -12.94 -12.10 -0.53
C ARG A 177 -13.21 -12.70 0.86
N GLY A 178 -12.18 -12.76 1.70
CA GLY A 178 -12.27 -13.30 3.05
C GLY A 178 -13.23 -12.49 3.94
N ASP A 179 -13.11 -11.16 3.91
CA ASP A 179 -13.98 -10.27 4.66
C ASP A 179 -15.45 -10.38 4.22
N ILE A 180 -15.71 -10.41 2.90
CA ILE A 180 -17.06 -10.59 2.35
C ILE A 180 -17.61 -11.97 2.75
N ALA A 181 -16.83 -13.04 2.59
CA ALA A 181 -17.26 -14.40 2.94
C ALA A 181 -17.66 -14.49 4.43
N LYS A 182 -16.82 -13.94 5.32
CA LYS A 182 -17.13 -13.88 6.75
C LYS A 182 -18.40 -13.09 7.03
N LEU A 183 -18.52 -11.90 6.45
CA LEU A 183 -19.63 -10.98 6.69
C LEU A 183 -20.99 -11.58 6.30
N PHE A 184 -21.05 -12.29 5.17
CA PHE A 184 -22.27 -12.91 4.66
C PHE A 184 -22.46 -14.37 5.11
N GLY A 185 -21.58 -14.89 5.99
CA GLY A 185 -21.67 -16.27 6.50
C GLY A 185 -21.52 -17.34 5.42
N LEU A 186 -20.73 -17.06 4.38
CA LEU A 186 -20.50 -17.95 3.24
C LEU A 186 -19.12 -18.60 3.31
N HIS A 187 -19.01 -19.79 2.73
CA HIS A 187 -17.70 -20.38 2.47
C HIS A 187 -16.95 -19.53 1.40
N PRO A 188 -15.63 -19.29 1.51
CA PRO A 188 -14.89 -18.46 0.55
C PRO A 188 -14.98 -18.91 -0.92
N THR A 189 -15.30 -20.18 -1.20
CA THR A 189 -15.53 -20.68 -2.57
C THR A 189 -16.83 -20.17 -3.20
N LYS A 190 -17.76 -19.66 -2.38
CA LYS A 190 -19.00 -19.00 -2.79
C LYS A 190 -18.81 -17.50 -3.01
N VAL A 191 -17.58 -16.98 -2.89
CA VAL A 191 -17.27 -15.57 -3.15
C VAL A 191 -16.15 -15.50 -4.18
N ARG A 192 -16.39 -14.79 -5.29
CA ARG A 192 -15.44 -14.59 -6.37
C ARG A 192 -15.13 -13.11 -6.52
N MET A 193 -13.85 -12.75 -6.40
CA MET A 193 -13.35 -11.42 -6.75
C MET A 193 -12.70 -11.50 -8.14
N VAL A 194 -13.05 -10.54 -9.01
CA VAL A 194 -12.48 -10.34 -10.33
C VAL A 194 -11.88 -8.95 -10.39
N ILE A 195 -10.56 -8.85 -10.53
CA ILE A 195 -9.84 -7.58 -10.62
C ILE A 195 -9.27 -7.46 -12.05
N PRO A 196 -9.86 -6.60 -12.90
CA PRO A 196 -9.41 -6.42 -14.28
C PRO A 196 -8.13 -5.56 -14.33
N PHE A 197 -8.18 -4.39 -14.94
CA PHE A 197 -7.16 -3.35 -14.80
C PHE A 197 -7.59 -2.38 -13.69
N LEU A 198 -6.62 -1.81 -12.98
CA LEU A 198 -6.83 -0.88 -11.89
C LEU A 198 -6.09 0.43 -12.22
N GLY A 199 -6.80 1.56 -12.26
CA GLY A 199 -6.27 2.86 -12.67
C GLY A 199 -5.55 3.61 -11.54
N GLY A 200 -4.54 2.97 -10.97
CA GLY A 200 -3.81 3.47 -9.80
C GLY A 200 -4.53 3.20 -8.47
N GLY A 201 -3.75 3.07 -7.39
CA GLY A 201 -4.29 2.83 -6.05
C GLY A 201 -3.43 3.43 -4.95
N PHE A 202 -2.10 3.25 -5.03
CA PHE A 202 -1.13 3.85 -4.11
C PHE A 202 -1.40 3.55 -2.62
N GLY A 203 -2.18 2.50 -2.32
CA GLY A 203 -2.61 2.12 -0.98
C GLY A 203 -4.08 2.43 -0.66
N SER A 204 -4.74 3.35 -1.39
CA SER A 204 -6.15 3.70 -1.15
C SER A 204 -7.12 2.54 -1.37
N LYS A 205 -6.71 1.57 -2.19
CA LYS A 205 -7.47 0.39 -2.57
C LYS A 205 -6.94 -0.89 -1.89
N SER A 206 -6.07 -0.75 -0.88
CA SER A 206 -5.66 -1.84 0.01
C SER A 206 -6.74 -2.13 1.04
N TYR A 207 -6.90 -3.41 1.39
CA TYR A 207 -7.96 -3.91 2.27
C TYR A 207 -9.38 -3.61 1.76
N THR A 208 -10.37 -4.17 2.44
CA THR A 208 -11.78 -3.96 2.13
C THR A 208 -12.16 -2.50 2.36
N LYS A 209 -12.76 -1.89 1.34
CA LYS A 209 -13.36 -0.55 1.40
C LYS A 209 -14.87 -0.71 1.42
N PHE A 210 -15.61 -0.31 0.39
CA PHE A 210 -17.08 -0.38 0.39
C PHE A 210 -17.63 -1.55 -0.44
N GLU A 211 -16.79 -2.52 -0.82
CA GLU A 211 -17.25 -3.73 -1.49
C GLU A 211 -18.40 -4.43 -0.74
N PRO A 212 -18.35 -4.60 0.61
CA PRO A 212 -19.45 -5.23 1.34
C PRO A 212 -20.77 -4.45 1.25
N LEU A 213 -20.72 -3.11 1.16
CA LEU A 213 -21.90 -2.26 1.00
C LEU A 213 -22.56 -2.50 -0.36
N VAL A 214 -21.77 -2.63 -1.42
CA VAL A 214 -22.28 -2.92 -2.78
C VAL A 214 -22.87 -4.33 -2.83
N VAL A 215 -22.24 -5.31 -2.18
CA VAL A 215 -22.76 -6.68 -2.09
C VAL A 215 -24.08 -6.72 -1.31
N ALA A 216 -24.18 -6.01 -0.17
CA ALA A 216 -25.42 -5.92 0.59
C ALA A 216 -26.55 -5.28 -0.22
N LEU A 217 -26.23 -4.23 -0.97
CA LEU A 217 -27.18 -3.56 -1.86
C LEU A 217 -27.60 -4.47 -3.03
N ALA A 218 -26.68 -5.20 -3.64
CA ALA A 218 -26.98 -6.20 -4.69
C ALA A 218 -27.93 -7.30 -4.18
N ARG A 219 -27.65 -7.82 -2.98
CA ARG A 219 -28.53 -8.79 -2.30
C ARG A 219 -29.95 -8.26 -2.12
N LYS A 220 -30.08 -7.02 -1.64
CA LYS A 220 -31.40 -6.39 -1.43
C LYS A 220 -32.11 -6.12 -2.74
N ALA A 221 -31.38 -5.66 -3.77
CA ALA A 221 -31.92 -5.39 -5.09
C ALA A 221 -32.26 -6.66 -5.90
N ARG A 222 -31.71 -7.83 -5.50
CA ARG A 222 -31.77 -9.10 -6.25
C ARG A 222 -31.32 -8.98 -7.71
N ARG A 223 -30.36 -8.08 -7.95
CA ARG A 223 -29.83 -7.72 -9.27
C ARG A 223 -28.38 -7.27 -9.12
N PRO A 224 -27.56 -7.36 -10.18
CA PRO A 224 -26.24 -6.75 -10.19
C PRO A 224 -26.29 -5.24 -9.91
N VAL A 225 -25.42 -4.78 -9.02
CA VAL A 225 -25.31 -3.38 -8.60
C VAL A 225 -23.89 -2.90 -8.89
N ARG A 226 -23.78 -1.80 -9.63
CA ARG A 226 -22.52 -1.08 -9.87
C ARG A 226 -22.54 0.21 -9.08
N ILE A 227 -21.49 0.52 -8.34
CA ILE A 227 -21.21 1.85 -7.76
C ILE A 227 -19.84 2.32 -8.25
N CYS A 228 -19.79 3.57 -8.71
CA CYS A 228 -18.57 4.26 -9.08
C CYS A 228 -18.59 5.59 -8.35
N ASN A 229 -17.66 5.79 -7.43
CA ASN A 229 -17.56 7.05 -6.70
C ASN A 229 -17.10 8.17 -7.65
N SER A 230 -17.51 9.39 -7.34
CA SER A 230 -16.79 10.58 -7.77
C SER A 230 -15.43 10.70 -7.07
N VAL A 231 -14.60 11.64 -7.52
CA VAL A 231 -13.32 11.94 -6.85
C VAL A 231 -13.56 12.40 -5.41
N THR A 232 -14.51 13.32 -5.20
CA THR A 232 -14.85 13.84 -3.88
C THR A 232 -15.31 12.75 -2.92
N GLU A 233 -16.13 11.81 -3.40
CA GLU A 233 -16.58 10.68 -2.58
C GLU A 233 -15.44 9.70 -2.26
N SER A 234 -14.50 9.52 -3.19
CA SER A 234 -13.31 8.70 -2.95
C SER A 234 -12.37 9.35 -1.93
N MET A 235 -12.31 10.68 -1.85
CA MET A 235 -11.55 11.42 -0.82
C MET A 235 -12.01 11.13 0.60
N LEU A 236 -13.28 10.78 0.79
CA LEU A 236 -13.86 10.45 2.10
C LEU A 236 -13.64 8.99 2.50
N THR A 237 -13.23 8.13 1.54
CA THR A 237 -13.10 6.70 1.75
C THR A 237 -11.86 6.34 2.56
N VAL A 238 -10.71 6.92 2.20
CA VAL A 238 -9.44 6.69 2.89
C VAL A 238 -8.41 7.77 2.53
N ARG A 239 -7.54 8.11 3.48
CA ARG A 239 -6.46 9.09 3.28
C ARG A 239 -5.15 8.67 3.98
N ARG A 240 -4.08 9.46 3.82
CA ARG A 240 -2.84 9.33 4.60
C ARG A 240 -3.04 9.81 6.04
N HIS A 241 -2.34 9.17 6.98
CA HIS A 241 -2.22 9.66 8.34
C HIS A 241 -1.54 11.03 8.38
N GLY A 242 -2.20 12.04 8.96
CA GLY A 242 -1.49 13.22 9.47
C GLY A 242 -0.64 12.82 10.68
N ALA A 243 0.38 13.60 11.01
CA ALA A 243 1.27 13.25 12.12
C ALA A 243 1.77 14.45 12.92
N ARG A 244 2.05 14.19 14.20
CA ARG A 244 2.92 15.00 15.07
C ARG A 244 4.08 14.14 15.51
N VAL A 245 5.30 14.65 15.37
CA VAL A 245 6.53 13.93 15.73
C VAL A 245 7.37 14.84 16.62
N ARG A 246 7.60 14.43 17.87
CA ARG A 246 8.66 14.99 18.71
C ARG A 246 9.89 14.12 18.54
N LEU A 247 11.03 14.72 18.25
CA LEU A 247 12.29 14.02 18.04
C LEU A 247 13.40 14.66 18.87
N LYS A 248 14.01 13.85 19.73
CA LYS A 248 15.14 14.26 20.56
C LYS A 248 16.37 13.42 20.22
N THR A 249 17.43 14.04 19.74
CA THR A 249 18.66 13.34 19.32
C THR A 249 19.87 13.87 20.08
N GLY A 250 20.64 12.97 20.68
CA GLY A 250 21.91 13.25 21.33
C GLY A 250 23.09 12.93 20.41
N VAL A 251 24.03 13.86 20.30
CA VAL A 251 25.18 13.77 19.37
C VAL A 251 26.49 14.16 20.04
N LYS A 252 27.59 13.59 19.55
CA LYS A 252 28.95 14.05 19.84
C LYS A 252 29.31 15.27 19.00
N GLY A 253 30.30 16.05 19.45
CA GLY A 253 30.79 17.23 18.73
C GLY A 253 31.39 16.91 17.35
N ASP A 254 31.77 15.65 17.12
CA ASP A 254 32.24 15.16 15.81
C ASP A 254 31.11 14.67 14.88
N GLY A 255 29.86 14.83 15.30
CA GLY A 255 28.65 14.42 14.59
C GLY A 255 28.21 12.97 14.83
N THR A 256 28.85 12.19 15.71
CA THR A 256 28.41 10.82 16.00
C THR A 256 27.06 10.82 16.73
N LEU A 257 26.08 10.06 16.22
CA LEU A 257 24.78 9.90 16.88
C LEU A 257 24.88 8.92 18.06
N MET A 258 24.44 9.34 19.24
CA MET A 258 24.50 8.53 20.47
C MET A 258 23.12 8.07 20.91
N ALA A 259 22.15 8.99 20.96
CA ALA A 259 20.81 8.72 21.43
C ALA A 259 19.75 9.27 20.47
N ARG A 260 18.61 8.57 20.37
CA ARG A 260 17.41 9.10 19.73
C ARG A 260 16.15 8.65 20.45
N GLU A 261 15.41 9.62 20.94
CA GLU A 261 14.08 9.44 21.51
C GLU A 261 13.04 10.06 20.58
N ALA A 262 11.96 9.34 20.28
CA ALA A 262 10.89 9.83 19.42
C ALA A 262 9.51 9.53 19.99
N GLU A 263 8.61 10.48 19.87
CA GLU A 263 7.20 10.35 20.23
C GLU A 263 6.35 10.77 19.04
N ILE A 264 5.53 9.85 18.54
CA ILE A 264 4.83 9.98 17.26
C ILE A 264 3.34 9.77 17.49
N TYR A 265 2.52 10.74 17.08
CA TYR A 265 1.07 10.62 17.06
C TYR A 265 0.59 10.67 15.62
N LEU A 266 -0.11 9.63 15.18
CA LEU A 266 -0.69 9.50 13.85
C LEU A 266 -2.20 9.68 13.94
N ASP A 267 -2.72 10.64 13.18
CA ASP A 267 -4.17 10.82 13.05
C ASP A 267 -4.71 9.68 12.17
N THR A 268 -5.49 8.76 12.76
CA THR A 268 -6.03 7.56 12.09
C THR A 268 -7.50 7.71 11.66
N GLY A 269 -8.21 8.73 12.14
CA GLY A 269 -9.61 8.97 11.76
C GLY A 269 -10.60 8.06 12.48
N GLY A 270 -11.83 7.97 11.96
CA GLY A 270 -12.97 7.37 12.69
C GLY A 270 -12.88 5.86 12.94
N TYR A 271 -12.04 5.16 12.18
CA TYR A 271 -11.83 3.71 12.27
C TYR A 271 -10.36 3.34 12.04
N ALA A 272 -9.91 2.24 12.65
CA ALA A 272 -8.49 1.93 12.73
C ALA A 272 -7.88 1.59 11.37
N ASP A 273 -8.65 0.98 10.46
CA ASP A 273 -8.18 0.44 9.18
C ASP A 273 -6.83 -0.27 9.39
N ASN A 274 -5.73 0.28 8.87
CA ASN A 274 -4.37 -0.23 9.09
C ASN A 274 -3.47 0.67 9.96
N GLY A 275 -4.04 1.67 10.65
CA GLY A 275 -3.33 2.64 11.49
C GLY A 275 -2.35 2.03 12.49
N PRO A 276 -2.70 0.95 13.22
CA PRO A 276 -1.75 0.25 14.08
C PRO A 276 -0.50 -0.25 13.33
N ALA A 277 -0.67 -0.76 12.10
CA ALA A 277 0.47 -1.16 11.26
C ALA A 277 1.30 0.05 10.80
N VAL A 278 0.67 1.20 10.55
CA VAL A 278 1.38 2.45 10.23
C VAL A 278 2.21 2.93 11.43
N ALA A 279 1.68 2.86 12.66
CA ALA A 279 2.41 3.20 13.88
C ALA A 279 3.65 2.32 14.07
N ILE A 280 3.53 0.99 13.88
CA ILE A 280 4.66 0.05 13.93
C ILE A 280 5.77 0.46 12.95
N ARG A 281 5.41 0.90 11.75
CA ARG A 281 6.38 1.30 10.72
C ARG A 281 6.99 2.67 11.01
N ALA A 282 6.18 3.64 11.43
CA ALA A 282 6.63 4.97 11.83
C ALA A 282 7.69 4.88 12.94
N ALA A 283 7.43 4.04 13.95
CA ALA A 283 8.34 3.86 15.08
C ALA A 283 9.72 3.32 14.68
N THR A 284 9.79 2.52 13.61
CA THR A 284 11.08 2.05 13.06
C THR A 284 11.73 3.11 12.15
N ARG A 285 10.94 3.82 11.35
CA ARG A 285 11.43 4.67 10.26
C ARG A 285 11.96 6.02 10.73
N VAL A 286 11.52 6.50 11.89
CA VAL A 286 12.04 7.74 12.52
C VAL A 286 13.53 7.62 12.91
N LEU A 287 14.04 6.40 13.03
CA LEU A 287 15.45 6.13 13.34
C LEU A 287 16.37 6.53 12.18
N GLY A 288 15.84 6.63 10.95
CA GLY A 288 16.63 6.78 9.74
C GLY A 288 17.51 5.56 9.46
N PRO A 289 18.32 5.59 8.40
CA PRO A 289 19.25 4.50 8.09
C PRO A 289 20.57 4.60 8.90
N TYR A 290 20.48 5.04 10.16
CA TYR A 290 21.63 5.44 10.97
C TYR A 290 21.97 4.45 12.08
N LYS A 291 23.26 4.38 12.42
CA LYS A 291 23.79 3.64 13.55
C LYS A 291 23.63 4.49 14.80
N ILE A 292 22.62 4.16 15.60
CA ILE A 292 22.34 4.81 16.88
C ILE A 292 22.40 3.74 17.98
N PRO A 293 23.31 3.86 18.97
CA PRO A 293 23.43 2.88 20.04
C PRO A 293 22.23 2.85 20.98
N HIS A 294 21.67 4.02 21.30
CA HIS A 294 20.57 4.17 22.27
C HIS A 294 19.33 4.74 21.58
N ILE A 295 18.24 3.97 21.53
CA ILE A 295 16.98 4.40 20.90
C ILE A 295 15.80 4.12 21.81
N LYS A 296 14.83 5.03 21.80
CA LYS A 296 13.51 4.85 22.40
C LYS A 296 12.48 5.48 21.48
N THR A 297 11.43 4.77 21.11
CA THR A 297 10.38 5.32 20.25
C THR A 297 9.03 4.82 20.68
N ASP A 298 8.10 5.76 20.85
CA ASP A 298 6.69 5.50 21.11
C ASP A 298 5.88 6.08 19.95
N ALA A 299 5.11 5.23 19.26
CA ALA A 299 4.23 5.63 18.18
C ALA A 299 2.78 5.21 18.44
N TYR A 300 1.87 6.17 18.34
CA TYR A 300 0.45 6.02 18.64
C TYR A 300 -0.39 6.24 17.38
N ALA A 301 -1.29 5.31 17.09
CA ALA A 301 -2.38 5.50 16.13
C ALA A 301 -3.61 6.00 16.91
N VAL A 302 -4.17 7.14 16.51
CA VAL A 302 -5.17 7.88 17.30
C VAL A 302 -6.45 8.04 16.49
N TYR A 303 -7.58 7.62 17.06
CA TYR A 303 -8.90 7.87 16.52
C TYR A 303 -9.22 9.37 16.57
N THR A 304 -9.78 9.90 15.48
CA THR A 304 -10.30 11.27 15.39
C THR A 304 -11.62 11.26 14.62
N ASN A 305 -12.44 12.30 14.75
CA ASN A 305 -13.66 12.45 13.96
C ASN A 305 -13.38 12.98 12.54
N SER A 306 -12.49 12.30 11.82
CA SER A 306 -12.16 12.53 10.41
C SER A 306 -12.30 11.25 9.60
N GLY A 307 -12.28 11.34 8.27
CA GLY A 307 -12.25 10.16 7.39
C GLY A 307 -11.08 9.23 7.75
N SER A 308 -11.31 7.92 7.70
CA SER A 308 -10.30 6.92 8.08
C SER A 308 -8.99 7.07 7.31
N ALA A 309 -7.89 6.85 8.02
CA ALA A 309 -6.57 6.80 7.44
C ALA A 309 -6.17 5.36 7.12
N GLY A 310 -5.43 5.16 6.05
CA GLY A 310 -5.05 3.82 5.61
C GLY A 310 -3.64 3.73 5.05
N SER A 311 -3.42 2.65 4.29
CA SER A 311 -2.23 2.47 3.46
C SER A 311 -2.10 3.63 2.49
N PHE A 312 -0.91 4.24 2.43
CA PHE A 312 -0.47 5.13 1.36
C PHE A 312 0.98 4.74 1.05
N ARG A 313 1.40 4.78 -0.21
CA ARG A 313 2.78 4.63 -0.69
C ARG A 313 3.81 5.05 0.38
N ALA A 314 4.66 4.10 0.79
CA ALA A 314 5.57 4.23 1.92
C ALA A 314 4.87 4.50 3.28
N ILE A 315 4.06 3.55 3.78
CA ILE A 315 3.22 3.70 4.98
C ILE A 315 3.96 4.22 6.23
N GLY A 316 3.71 5.45 6.67
CA GLY A 316 4.37 6.04 7.84
C GLY A 316 5.79 6.57 7.59
N ALA A 317 6.37 6.35 6.40
CA ALA A 317 7.72 6.84 6.07
C ALA A 317 7.75 8.37 5.86
N PRO A 318 6.93 8.98 4.99
CA PRO A 318 6.98 10.42 4.75
C PRO A 318 6.86 11.23 6.04
N GLN A 319 5.97 10.82 6.94
CA GLN A 319 5.75 11.50 8.22
C GLN A 319 7.00 11.55 9.10
N THR A 320 7.70 10.42 9.25
CA THR A 320 8.82 10.33 10.18
C THR A 320 10.18 10.57 9.54
N ILE A 321 10.35 10.25 8.26
CA ILE A 321 11.60 10.52 7.52
C ILE A 321 11.76 12.02 7.32
N PHE A 322 10.68 12.75 7.04
CA PHE A 322 10.72 14.22 7.02
C PHE A 322 11.26 14.79 8.33
N ALA A 323 10.70 14.38 9.47
CA ALA A 323 11.15 14.82 10.80
C ALA A 323 12.62 14.45 11.07
N CYS A 324 12.96 13.18 10.82
CA CYS A 324 14.32 12.66 10.97
C CYS A 324 15.34 13.44 10.14
N GLU A 325 15.11 13.57 8.83
CA GLU A 325 16.07 14.19 7.91
C GLU A 325 16.14 15.71 8.07
N SER A 326 15.05 16.36 8.48
CA SER A 326 15.07 17.78 8.83
C SER A 326 15.94 18.02 10.06
N GLN A 327 15.82 17.20 11.11
CA GLN A 327 16.67 17.33 12.29
C GLN A 327 18.14 16.99 11.98
N MET A 328 18.42 16.07 11.05
CA MET A 328 19.80 15.82 10.60
C MET A 328 20.43 17.07 9.97
N ASP A 329 19.67 17.86 9.20
CA ASP A 329 20.16 19.12 8.65
C ASP A 329 20.32 20.22 9.71
N ILE A 330 19.43 20.27 10.71
CA ILE A 330 19.55 21.17 11.88
C ILE A 330 20.84 20.87 12.67
N ILE A 331 21.09 19.58 12.95
CA ILE A 331 22.31 19.13 13.65
C ILE A 331 23.55 19.49 12.82
N ALA A 332 23.55 19.19 11.52
CA ALA A 332 24.66 19.50 10.62
C ALA A 332 24.99 21.00 10.63
N ALA A 333 23.97 21.85 10.51
CA ALA A 333 24.13 23.30 10.55
C ALA A 333 24.69 23.79 11.90
N ARG A 334 24.20 23.24 13.02
CA ARG A 334 24.63 23.64 14.37
C ARG A 334 26.07 23.23 14.70
N LEU A 335 26.51 22.08 14.18
CA LEU A 335 27.88 21.57 14.36
C LEU A 335 28.85 22.08 13.27
N GLY A 336 28.36 22.74 12.22
CA GLY A 336 29.19 23.18 11.10
C GLY A 336 29.73 22.03 10.24
N ILE A 337 29.03 20.88 10.21
CA ILE A 337 29.40 19.70 9.43
C ILE A 337 28.60 19.69 8.12
N ASP A 338 29.20 19.28 7.00
CA ASP A 338 28.44 19.16 5.76
C ASP A 338 27.32 18.08 5.92
N PRO A 339 26.06 18.38 5.52
CA PRO A 339 24.94 17.46 5.71
C PRO A 339 25.13 16.06 5.09
N ALA A 340 25.88 15.95 3.99
CA ALA A 340 26.17 14.65 3.40
C ALA A 340 27.21 13.87 4.23
N GLU A 341 28.22 14.57 4.76
CA GLU A 341 29.27 13.98 5.58
C GLU A 341 28.74 13.48 6.93
N LEU A 342 27.86 14.25 7.58
CA LEU A 342 27.19 13.84 8.81
C LEU A 342 26.44 12.51 8.63
N ARG A 343 25.68 12.38 7.53
CA ARG A 343 24.94 11.15 7.21
C ARG A 343 25.87 9.98 6.89
N LEU A 344 26.90 10.22 6.06
CA LEU A 344 27.90 9.21 5.70
C LEU A 344 28.62 8.63 6.94
N LYS A 345 28.94 9.47 7.91
CA LYS A 345 29.57 9.07 9.17
C LYS A 345 28.70 8.10 9.96
N ASN A 346 27.38 8.32 9.94
CA ASN A 346 26.43 7.63 10.81
C ASN A 346 25.65 6.50 10.11
N PHE A 347 25.87 6.21 8.83
CA PHE A 347 25.15 5.11 8.18
C PHE A 347 25.44 3.73 8.78
N LEU A 348 24.41 2.89 8.80
CA LEU A 348 24.58 1.45 9.01
C LEU A 348 25.39 0.82 7.87
N LYS A 349 26.21 -0.16 8.21
CA LYS A 349 26.91 -1.02 7.25
C LYS A 349 26.05 -2.23 6.90
N LYS A 350 26.36 -2.86 5.77
CA LYS A 350 25.71 -4.12 5.36
C LYS A 350 25.85 -5.16 6.48
N GLY A 351 24.73 -5.77 6.87
CA GLY A 351 24.63 -6.75 7.94
C GLY A 351 24.38 -6.15 9.33
N GLU A 352 24.57 -4.85 9.55
CA GLU A 352 24.23 -4.22 10.83
C GLU A 352 22.71 -4.05 10.97
N GLU A 353 22.18 -4.32 12.17
CA GLU A 353 20.77 -4.18 12.48
C GLU A 353 20.42 -2.72 12.83
N LEU A 354 19.32 -2.21 12.26
CA LEU A 354 18.77 -0.90 12.64
C LEU A 354 18.24 -0.92 14.08
N ARG A 355 17.48 -1.97 14.42
CA ARG A 355 16.99 -2.26 15.77
C ARG A 355 16.92 -3.79 15.96
N PRO A 356 16.88 -4.30 17.21
CA PRO A 356 16.86 -5.72 17.48
C PRO A 356 15.75 -6.46 16.74
N LYS A 357 16.01 -7.73 16.39
CA LYS A 357 15.06 -8.65 15.73
C LYS A 357 14.69 -8.31 14.29
N LEU A 358 15.30 -7.27 13.72
CA LEU A 358 15.17 -6.99 12.28
C LEU A 358 16.37 -7.54 11.52
N ARG A 359 16.13 -7.94 10.27
CA ARG A 359 17.18 -8.26 9.29
C ARG A 359 18.19 -7.12 9.23
N GLY A 360 19.48 -7.46 9.26
CA GLY A 360 20.56 -6.48 9.04
C GLY A 360 20.42 -5.79 7.67
N MET A 361 20.98 -4.59 7.55
CA MET A 361 20.92 -3.80 6.31
C MET A 361 21.48 -4.60 5.12
N ASP A 362 20.77 -4.66 4.00
CA ASP A 362 21.20 -5.41 2.80
C ASP A 362 21.69 -4.51 1.65
N ALA A 363 21.65 -3.19 1.84
CA ALA A 363 22.10 -2.17 0.90
C ALA A 363 23.45 -1.54 1.28
N ASN A 364 24.10 -0.89 0.30
CA ASN A 364 25.30 -0.08 0.53
C ASN A 364 24.94 1.43 0.54
N LEU A 365 24.51 1.90 1.70
CA LEU A 365 24.05 3.28 1.90
C LEU A 365 25.10 4.33 1.52
N ALA A 366 26.36 4.11 1.90
CA ALA A 366 27.45 5.03 1.60
C ALA A 366 27.70 5.17 0.09
N SER A 367 27.60 4.08 -0.67
CA SER A 367 27.69 4.11 -2.13
C SER A 367 26.54 4.91 -2.75
N SER A 368 25.31 4.68 -2.30
CA SER A 368 24.13 5.42 -2.79
C SER A 368 24.23 6.91 -2.50
N MET A 369 24.67 7.31 -1.29
CA MET A 369 24.87 8.72 -0.95
C MET A 369 25.96 9.37 -1.79
N LYS A 370 27.08 8.70 -2.05
CA LYS A 370 28.13 9.22 -2.95
C LYS A 370 27.61 9.46 -4.37
N LYS A 371 26.76 8.56 -4.88
CA LYS A 371 26.09 8.75 -6.18
C LYS A 371 25.18 9.98 -6.15
N LEU A 372 24.37 10.12 -5.10
CA LEU A 372 23.48 11.27 -4.93
C LEU A 372 24.25 12.60 -4.88
N VAL A 373 25.30 12.69 -4.06
CA VAL A 373 26.16 13.88 -3.92
C VAL A 373 26.81 14.27 -5.25
N SER A 374 27.24 13.28 -6.04
CA SER A 374 27.81 13.50 -7.37
C SER A 374 26.76 14.01 -8.36
N ALA A 375 25.62 13.32 -8.47
CA ALA A 375 24.57 13.62 -9.44
C ALA A 375 23.83 14.94 -9.14
N SER A 376 23.68 15.28 -7.86
CA SER A 376 23.08 16.56 -7.41
C SER A 376 23.98 17.78 -7.63
N GLN A 377 25.24 17.59 -8.02
CA GLN A 377 26.23 18.67 -8.11
C GLN A 377 26.46 19.39 -6.78
N TRP A 378 26.34 18.68 -5.65
CA TRP A 378 26.42 19.21 -4.28
C TRP A 378 27.59 20.17 -4.05
N LYS A 379 28.79 19.82 -4.54
CA LYS A 379 30.01 20.64 -4.39
C LYS A 379 30.03 21.92 -5.22
N ARG A 380 29.16 22.02 -6.23
CA ARG A 380 29.01 23.16 -7.13
C ARG A 380 27.71 23.93 -6.89
N ARG A 381 27.09 23.75 -5.72
CA ARG A 381 25.85 24.42 -5.35
C ARG A 381 25.94 25.94 -5.51
N SER A 382 24.88 26.52 -6.06
CA SER A 382 24.77 27.96 -6.25
C SER A 382 24.90 28.69 -4.91
N LYS A 383 25.62 29.81 -4.90
CA LYS A 383 25.69 30.74 -3.76
C LYS A 383 24.81 31.97 -3.96
N LYS A 384 23.99 31.97 -5.02
CA LYS A 384 23.04 33.05 -5.29
C LYS A 384 22.03 33.11 -4.14
N LYS A 385 21.66 34.33 -3.73
CA LYS A 385 20.56 34.55 -2.79
C LYS A 385 19.28 33.86 -3.29
N GLY A 386 18.57 33.17 -2.40
CA GLY A 386 17.37 32.38 -2.71
C GLY A 386 17.63 30.99 -3.30
N ALA A 387 18.85 30.66 -3.72
CA ALA A 387 19.17 29.31 -4.20
C ALA A 387 19.51 28.38 -3.02
N ALA A 388 18.89 27.21 -2.99
CA ALA A 388 19.14 26.19 -1.97
C ALA A 388 19.30 24.80 -2.59
N ILE A 389 20.05 23.94 -1.90
CA ILE A 389 20.12 22.51 -2.20
C ILE A 389 19.99 21.72 -0.91
N GLY A 390 19.09 20.75 -0.90
CA GLY A 390 18.85 19.84 0.21
C GLY A 390 19.04 18.39 -0.21
N LEU A 391 19.22 17.51 0.78
CA LEU A 391 19.23 16.07 0.57
C LEU A 391 18.55 15.33 1.72
N GLY A 392 18.10 14.12 1.46
CA GLY A 392 17.54 13.24 2.48
C GLY A 392 17.65 11.78 2.09
N CYS A 393 17.62 10.90 3.10
CA CYS A 393 17.63 9.45 2.88
C CYS A 393 16.73 8.70 3.86
N GLY A 394 16.35 7.49 3.46
CA GLY A 394 15.50 6.62 4.26
C GLY A 394 15.78 5.14 4.00
N ALA A 395 15.52 4.34 5.03
CA ALA A 395 15.43 2.89 4.92
C ALA A 395 14.06 2.45 5.43
N THR A 396 13.32 1.68 4.64
CA THR A 396 11.99 1.20 4.99
C THR A 396 11.97 -0.32 5.12
N ASN A 397 11.41 -0.77 6.24
CA ASN A 397 10.88 -2.12 6.37
C ASN A 397 9.47 -2.12 5.75
N ALA A 398 9.36 -2.45 4.46
CA ALA A 398 8.09 -2.32 3.72
C ALA A 398 6.91 -3.08 4.37
N GLY A 399 7.19 -4.15 5.12
CA GLY A 399 6.17 -5.00 5.74
C GLY A 399 5.61 -6.02 4.78
N ALA A 400 6.44 -6.53 3.87
CA ALA A 400 6.07 -7.55 2.91
C ALA A 400 5.77 -8.89 3.60
N THR A 401 4.52 -9.33 3.57
CA THR A 401 4.13 -10.67 4.03
C THR A 401 4.67 -11.71 3.04
N PRO A 402 5.45 -12.72 3.47
CA PRO A 402 6.11 -13.68 2.58
C PRO A 402 5.18 -14.81 2.12
N ILE A 403 4.02 -14.50 1.54
CA ILE A 403 3.06 -15.51 1.06
C ILE A 403 2.57 -15.17 -0.35
N SER A 404 3.00 -15.94 -1.34
CA SER A 404 2.55 -15.84 -2.73
C SER A 404 2.54 -17.22 -3.37
N VAL A 405 1.51 -17.53 -4.14
CA VAL A 405 1.39 -18.76 -4.92
C VAL A 405 1.13 -18.41 -6.38
N ALA A 406 1.78 -19.12 -7.29
CA ALA A 406 1.64 -18.95 -8.72
C ALA A 406 1.49 -20.30 -9.43
N MET A 407 0.80 -20.28 -10.56
CA MET A 407 0.65 -21.42 -11.44
C MET A 407 0.92 -20.98 -12.88
N VAL A 408 1.70 -21.76 -13.63
CA VAL A 408 1.99 -21.51 -15.05
C VAL A 408 1.57 -22.75 -15.84
N ARG A 409 0.72 -22.56 -16.85
CA ARG A 409 0.17 -23.65 -17.68
C ARG A 409 0.72 -23.55 -19.10
N LEU A 410 1.49 -24.54 -19.53
CA LEU A 410 1.94 -24.68 -20.91
C LEU A 410 0.85 -25.34 -21.75
N GLN A 411 0.38 -24.60 -22.76
CA GLN A 411 -0.66 -25.02 -23.69
C GLN A 411 -0.09 -25.90 -24.82
N PRO A 412 -0.94 -26.70 -25.51
CA PRO A 412 -0.52 -27.55 -26.63
C PRO A 412 0.16 -26.82 -27.79
N ASP A 413 -0.10 -25.53 -27.95
CA ASP A 413 0.49 -24.71 -29.01
C ASP A 413 1.87 -24.13 -28.64
N GLY A 414 2.33 -24.37 -27.42
CA GLY A 414 3.61 -23.87 -26.90
C GLY A 414 3.52 -22.54 -26.14
N THR A 415 2.32 -21.95 -26.00
CA THR A 415 2.11 -20.71 -25.24
C THR A 415 1.88 -20.98 -23.75
N LEU A 416 2.02 -19.94 -22.92
CA LEU A 416 1.86 -20.00 -21.47
C LEU A 416 0.66 -19.17 -21.01
N ALA A 417 -0.19 -19.77 -20.19
CA ALA A 417 -1.17 -19.07 -19.37
C ALA A 417 -0.67 -18.98 -17.93
N VAL A 418 -0.52 -17.76 -17.40
CA VAL A 418 0.06 -17.48 -16.08
C VAL A 418 -1.02 -17.00 -15.13
N PHE A 419 -1.06 -17.60 -13.95
CA PHE A 419 -2.00 -17.30 -12.88
C PHE A 419 -1.21 -16.83 -11.67
N ALA A 420 -1.20 -15.50 -11.48
CA ALA A 420 -0.49 -14.81 -10.40
C ALA A 420 -1.44 -13.80 -9.73
N GLY A 421 -1.55 -13.84 -8.41
CA GLY A 421 -2.52 -13.04 -7.65
C GLY A 421 -2.17 -11.56 -7.47
N SER A 422 -0.98 -11.12 -7.89
CA SER A 422 -0.59 -9.72 -7.79
C SER A 422 -1.38 -8.86 -8.80
N THR A 423 -1.96 -7.79 -8.31
CA THR A 423 -2.85 -6.88 -9.05
C THR A 423 -2.03 -5.87 -9.84
N GLU A 424 -2.29 -5.76 -11.15
CA GLU A 424 -1.70 -4.73 -12.00
C GLU A 424 -2.44 -3.41 -11.82
N MET A 425 -1.71 -2.36 -11.47
CA MET A 425 -2.23 -1.02 -11.25
C MET A 425 -1.36 0.10 -11.85
N GLY A 426 -0.53 -0.25 -12.83
CA GLY A 426 0.39 0.65 -13.52
C GLY A 426 1.85 0.52 -13.08
N GLN A 427 2.14 -0.33 -12.09
CA GLN A 427 3.52 -0.61 -11.65
C GLN A 427 4.26 -1.59 -12.57
N GLY A 428 3.56 -2.22 -13.52
CA GLY A 428 4.18 -3.10 -14.53
C GLY A 428 4.50 -4.50 -14.01
N VAL A 429 3.75 -4.99 -13.02
CA VAL A 429 3.97 -6.33 -12.45
C VAL A 429 3.79 -7.40 -13.51
N ARG A 430 2.82 -7.27 -14.43
CA ARG A 430 2.63 -8.28 -15.49
C ARG A 430 3.85 -8.37 -16.40
N THR A 431 4.43 -7.23 -16.79
CA THR A 431 5.65 -7.19 -17.61
C THR A 431 6.81 -7.86 -16.91
N VAL A 432 7.05 -7.52 -15.64
CA VAL A 432 8.14 -8.08 -14.84
C VAL A 432 7.98 -9.60 -14.67
N LEU A 433 6.78 -10.09 -14.38
CA LEU A 433 6.52 -11.53 -14.26
C LEU A 433 6.71 -12.25 -15.60
N SER A 434 6.28 -11.66 -16.72
CA SER A 434 6.51 -12.23 -18.06
C SER A 434 8.01 -12.31 -18.39
N GLN A 435 8.80 -11.28 -18.07
CA GLN A 435 10.25 -11.30 -18.29
C GLN A 435 10.96 -12.38 -17.47
N ILE A 436 10.57 -12.57 -16.20
CA ILE A 436 11.12 -13.65 -15.36
C ILE A 436 10.85 -15.02 -15.98
N ILE A 437 9.64 -15.25 -16.51
CA ILE A 437 9.28 -16.51 -17.16
C ILE A 437 10.02 -16.69 -18.49
N ALA A 438 10.04 -15.64 -19.31
CA ALA A 438 10.71 -15.63 -20.61
C ALA A 438 12.18 -15.99 -20.48
N ASP A 439 12.88 -15.39 -19.51
CA ASP A 439 14.29 -15.67 -19.22
C ASP A 439 14.50 -17.14 -18.75
N GLU A 440 13.62 -17.68 -17.92
CA GLU A 440 13.79 -19.04 -17.38
C GLU A 440 13.46 -20.14 -18.41
N LEU A 441 12.46 -19.92 -19.27
CA LEU A 441 11.96 -20.89 -20.25
C LEU A 441 12.42 -20.62 -21.69
N SER A 442 13.21 -19.57 -21.93
CA SER A 442 13.68 -19.14 -23.25
C SER A 442 12.53 -18.94 -24.25
N LEU A 443 11.48 -18.23 -23.86
CA LEU A 443 10.30 -17.93 -24.69
C LEU A 443 10.21 -16.44 -25.03
N PRO A 444 9.66 -16.08 -26.20
CA PRO A 444 9.32 -14.69 -26.50
C PRO A 444 8.17 -14.20 -25.59
N LEU A 445 8.13 -12.90 -25.27
CA LEU A 445 7.12 -12.34 -24.36
C LEU A 445 5.69 -12.52 -24.88
N GLU A 446 5.52 -12.52 -26.20
CA GLU A 446 4.23 -12.69 -26.88
C GLU A 446 3.61 -14.08 -26.63
N ALA A 447 4.43 -15.07 -26.27
CA ALA A 447 3.96 -16.41 -25.92
C ALA A 447 3.45 -16.51 -24.47
N ILE A 448 3.49 -15.43 -23.70
CA ILE A 448 3.17 -15.41 -22.26
C ILE A 448 1.95 -14.55 -22.00
N HIS A 449 0.89 -15.16 -21.50
CA HIS A 449 -0.38 -14.48 -21.23
C HIS A 449 -0.67 -14.45 -19.72
N ILE A 450 -0.74 -13.24 -19.16
CA ILE A 450 -1.07 -13.00 -17.74
C ILE A 450 -2.38 -12.22 -17.65
N GLY A 451 -3.39 -12.82 -17.01
CA GLY A 451 -4.69 -12.21 -16.79
C GLY A 451 -4.75 -11.30 -15.55
N GLY A 452 -5.93 -10.70 -15.32
CA GLY A 452 -6.28 -10.11 -14.04
C GLY A 452 -6.48 -11.15 -12.95
N ALA A 453 -6.49 -10.72 -11.69
CA ALA A 453 -6.73 -11.63 -10.57
C ALA A 453 -8.19 -12.07 -10.58
N ASP A 454 -8.43 -13.38 -10.71
CA ASP A 454 -9.74 -13.99 -10.55
C ASP A 454 -9.63 -15.08 -9.51
N THR A 455 -10.19 -14.84 -8.31
CA THR A 455 -10.00 -15.74 -7.16
C THR A 455 -10.64 -17.12 -7.35
N LYS A 456 -11.36 -17.36 -8.46
CA LYS A 456 -11.83 -18.70 -8.85
C LYS A 456 -10.72 -19.57 -9.43
N VAL A 457 -9.74 -18.99 -10.12
CA VAL A 457 -8.70 -19.72 -10.88
C VAL A 457 -7.27 -19.31 -10.52
N THR A 458 -7.09 -18.11 -9.99
CA THR A 458 -5.80 -17.57 -9.59
C THR A 458 -5.44 -18.04 -8.18
N PRO A 459 -4.26 -18.64 -7.97
CA PRO A 459 -3.79 -19.03 -6.64
C PRO A 459 -3.63 -17.83 -5.69
N TYR A 460 -3.61 -18.13 -4.38
CA TYR A 460 -3.58 -17.12 -3.33
C TYR A 460 -2.33 -16.22 -3.40
N ASP A 461 -2.55 -14.92 -3.22
CA ASP A 461 -1.50 -13.93 -2.96
C ASP A 461 -1.89 -13.10 -1.74
N ALA A 462 -0.94 -12.83 -0.84
CA ALA A 462 -1.25 -12.11 0.40
C ALA A 462 -1.73 -10.68 0.16
N SER A 463 -1.10 -9.98 -0.79
CA SER A 463 -1.42 -8.60 -1.14
C SER A 463 -0.59 -8.08 -2.30
N THR A 464 -1.12 -7.08 -3.01
CA THR A 464 -0.32 -6.11 -3.77
C THR A 464 -0.17 -4.82 -2.97
N GLY A 465 0.91 -4.78 -2.21
CA GLY A 465 1.30 -3.69 -1.30
C GLY A 465 2.71 -3.97 -0.76
N SER A 466 3.27 -3.05 0.02
CA SER A 466 4.61 -3.23 0.63
C SER A 466 5.71 -3.59 -0.39
N SER A 467 5.57 -3.09 -1.62
CA SER A 467 6.45 -3.31 -2.79
C SER A 467 6.89 -4.75 -3.03
N ARG A 468 6.03 -5.70 -2.65
CA ARG A 468 6.44 -7.10 -2.52
C ARG A 468 6.32 -7.94 -3.80
N SER A 469 5.57 -7.46 -4.78
CA SER A 469 5.14 -8.26 -5.94
C SER A 469 6.31 -8.75 -6.78
N THR A 470 7.25 -7.88 -7.16
CA THR A 470 8.42 -8.28 -7.95
C THR A 470 9.24 -9.36 -7.24
N THR A 471 9.50 -9.19 -5.94
CA THR A 471 10.33 -10.13 -5.19
C THR A 471 9.60 -11.44 -4.90
N LEU A 472 8.42 -11.38 -4.29
CA LEU A 472 7.74 -12.58 -3.77
C LEU A 472 6.90 -13.27 -4.83
N MET A 473 6.02 -12.54 -5.54
CA MET A 473 5.27 -13.14 -6.65
C MET A 473 6.21 -13.50 -7.81
N GLY A 474 7.23 -12.68 -8.10
CA GLY A 474 8.27 -13.04 -9.07
C GLY A 474 9.02 -14.31 -8.70
N THR A 475 9.35 -14.53 -7.42
CA THR A 475 9.96 -15.80 -6.98
C THR A 475 9.00 -16.98 -7.10
N ALA A 476 7.71 -16.82 -6.75
CA ALA A 476 6.71 -17.87 -6.91
C ALA A 476 6.55 -18.26 -8.40
N VAL A 477 6.47 -17.26 -9.28
CA VAL A 477 6.41 -17.46 -10.73
C VAL A 477 7.68 -18.13 -11.27
N LEU A 478 8.86 -17.72 -10.81
CA LEU A 478 10.13 -18.35 -11.18
C LEU A 478 10.16 -19.84 -10.77
N LYS A 479 9.68 -20.18 -9.57
CA LYS A 479 9.56 -21.57 -9.12
C LYS A 479 8.61 -22.37 -10.00
N ALA A 480 7.45 -21.80 -10.36
CA ALA A 480 6.50 -22.44 -11.28
C ALA A 480 7.10 -22.67 -12.68
N ALA A 481 7.84 -21.69 -13.21
CA ALA A 481 8.56 -21.83 -14.48
C ALA A 481 9.65 -22.91 -14.40
N ARG A 482 10.39 -23.01 -13.29
CA ARG A 482 11.39 -24.07 -13.07
C ARG A 482 10.78 -25.46 -12.95
N ASP A 483 9.59 -25.58 -12.36
CA ASP A 483 8.84 -26.84 -12.34
C ASP A 483 8.47 -27.27 -13.77
N LEU A 484 7.91 -26.36 -14.59
CA LEU A 484 7.67 -26.64 -16.02
C LEU A 484 8.94 -27.03 -16.77
N LYS A 485 10.05 -26.31 -16.54
CA LYS A 485 11.36 -26.62 -17.13
C LYS A 485 11.80 -28.03 -16.78
N SER A 486 11.65 -28.46 -15.52
CA SER A 486 11.97 -29.82 -15.10
C SER A 486 11.13 -30.86 -15.86
N GLN A 487 9.83 -30.62 -16.01
CA GLN A 487 8.94 -31.50 -16.76
C GLN A 487 9.31 -31.58 -18.24
N LEU A 488 9.60 -30.43 -18.88
CA LEU A 488 10.08 -30.36 -20.25
C LEU A 488 11.39 -31.13 -20.43
N LEU A 489 12.40 -30.90 -19.58
CA LEU A 489 13.68 -31.59 -19.66
C LEU A 489 13.55 -33.12 -19.52
N LYS A 490 12.55 -33.62 -18.77
CA LYS A 490 12.24 -35.07 -18.74
C LYS A 490 11.70 -35.57 -20.08
N ILE A 491 10.77 -34.84 -20.69
CA ILE A 491 10.23 -35.15 -22.03
C ILE A 491 11.36 -35.11 -23.07
N GLY A 492 12.22 -34.09 -23.02
CA GLY A 492 13.38 -33.97 -23.90
C GLY A 492 14.39 -35.10 -23.70
N ALA A 493 14.65 -35.52 -22.46
CA ALA A 493 15.57 -36.63 -22.15
C ALA A 493 15.10 -37.94 -22.78
N GLU A 494 13.79 -38.21 -22.73
CA GLU A 494 13.19 -39.37 -23.39
C GLU A 494 13.25 -39.24 -24.92
N ALA A 495 12.87 -38.08 -25.47
CA ALA A 495 12.84 -37.85 -26.91
C ALA A 495 14.23 -37.90 -27.56
N PHE A 496 15.24 -37.33 -26.92
CA PHE A 496 16.62 -37.27 -27.41
C PHE A 496 17.49 -38.44 -26.97
N ARG A 497 16.97 -39.31 -26.08
CA ARG A 497 17.75 -40.38 -25.42
C ARG A 497 19.04 -39.84 -24.78
N ALA A 498 18.92 -38.70 -24.10
CA ALA A 498 20.02 -37.96 -23.50
C ALA A 498 19.77 -37.70 -22.01
N LYS A 499 20.82 -37.36 -21.24
CA LYS A 499 20.64 -36.95 -19.83
C LYS A 499 20.05 -35.53 -19.79
N PRO A 500 19.18 -35.19 -18.81
CA PRO A 500 18.62 -33.83 -18.69
C PRO A 500 19.67 -32.70 -18.68
N GLY A 501 20.83 -32.92 -18.07
CA GLY A 501 21.93 -31.94 -18.04
C GLY A 501 22.62 -31.68 -19.39
N GLN A 502 22.32 -32.47 -20.42
CA GLN A 502 22.81 -32.27 -21.79
C GLN A 502 21.81 -31.46 -22.65
N ILE A 503 20.66 -31.10 -22.08
CA ILE A 503 19.57 -30.43 -22.78
C ILE A 503 19.49 -28.99 -22.32
N SER A 504 19.54 -28.05 -23.25
CA SER A 504 19.33 -26.62 -23.00
C SER A 504 17.99 -26.15 -23.57
N LEU A 505 17.52 -24.98 -23.13
CA LEU A 505 16.34 -24.33 -23.68
C LEU A 505 16.77 -23.12 -24.53
N ALA A 506 16.28 -23.05 -25.77
CA ALA A 506 16.49 -21.91 -26.66
C ALA A 506 15.29 -21.74 -27.60
N ASP A 507 14.80 -20.50 -27.73
CA ASP A 507 13.72 -20.10 -28.65
C ASP A 507 12.49 -21.03 -28.60
N GLY A 508 11.95 -21.26 -27.40
CA GLY A 508 10.79 -22.12 -27.17
C GLY A 508 11.00 -23.59 -27.51
N ALA A 509 12.26 -24.07 -27.47
CA ALA A 509 12.62 -25.43 -27.78
C ALA A 509 13.67 -26.00 -26.83
N MET A 510 13.64 -27.32 -26.68
CA MET A 510 14.72 -28.09 -26.08
C MET A 510 15.76 -28.44 -27.15
N ILE A 511 17.04 -28.27 -26.82
CA ILE A 511 18.18 -28.50 -27.71
C ILE A 511 19.12 -29.52 -27.10
N CYS A 512 19.54 -30.52 -27.88
CA CYS A 512 20.53 -31.51 -27.49
C CYS A 512 21.47 -31.80 -28.68
N GLY A 513 22.64 -31.15 -28.71
CA GLY A 513 23.51 -31.16 -29.89
C GLY A 513 22.82 -30.49 -31.07
N GLU A 514 22.71 -31.18 -32.21
CA GLU A 514 22.00 -30.70 -33.40
C GLU A 514 20.48 -30.99 -33.35
N MET A 515 20.01 -31.76 -32.37
CA MET A 515 18.58 -32.08 -32.22
C MET A 515 17.83 -30.93 -31.58
N ARG A 516 16.65 -30.62 -32.14
CA ARG A 516 15.72 -29.59 -31.66
C ARG A 516 14.32 -30.15 -31.54
N LEU A 517 13.66 -29.85 -30.42
CA LEU A 517 12.27 -30.20 -30.17
C LEU A 517 11.56 -29.00 -29.54
N THR A 518 10.67 -28.36 -30.29
CA THR A 518 9.88 -27.23 -29.77
C THR A 518 8.95 -27.69 -28.65
N PHE A 519 8.55 -26.77 -27.76
CA PHE A 519 7.57 -27.10 -26.72
C PHE A 519 6.26 -27.61 -27.31
N LYS A 520 5.81 -27.03 -28.42
CA LYS A 520 4.63 -27.49 -29.17
C LYS A 520 4.77 -28.94 -29.65
N GLU A 521 5.92 -29.30 -30.23
CA GLU A 521 6.17 -30.69 -30.67
C GLU A 521 6.28 -31.65 -29.48
N ALA A 522 6.95 -31.23 -28.40
CA ALA A 522 7.06 -32.01 -27.17
C ALA A 522 5.68 -32.30 -26.55
N MET A 523 4.79 -31.29 -26.51
CA MET A 523 3.41 -31.44 -26.05
C MET A 523 2.63 -32.43 -26.93
N ARG A 524 2.70 -32.27 -28.26
CA ARG A 524 2.05 -33.19 -29.21
C ARG A 524 2.55 -34.62 -29.05
N GLN A 525 3.86 -34.81 -28.91
CA GLN A 525 4.45 -36.13 -28.71
C GLN A 525 4.01 -36.75 -27.39
N ARG A 526 3.96 -35.97 -26.30
CA ARG A 526 3.61 -36.44 -24.96
C ARG A 526 2.14 -36.85 -24.83
N PHE A 527 1.22 -36.12 -25.46
CA PHE A 527 -0.22 -36.32 -25.33
C PHE A 527 -0.88 -36.97 -26.57
N GLY A 528 -0.12 -37.20 -27.64
CA GLY A 528 -0.60 -37.87 -28.85
C GLY A 528 -1.59 -37.06 -29.70
N GLY A 529 -1.66 -35.73 -29.51
CA GLY A 529 -2.62 -34.87 -30.21
C GLY A 529 -2.53 -33.40 -29.83
N ALA A 530 -3.61 -32.64 -30.12
CA ALA A 530 -3.70 -31.20 -29.87
C ALA A 530 -4.25 -30.83 -28.47
N GLY A 531 -4.41 -31.81 -27.58
CA GLY A 531 -4.91 -31.62 -26.21
C GLY A 531 -3.84 -31.86 -25.15
N GLY A 532 -4.20 -31.58 -23.89
CA GLY A 532 -3.31 -31.72 -22.73
C GLY A 532 -2.62 -30.42 -22.33
N GLU A 533 -2.01 -30.40 -21.15
CA GLU A 533 -1.22 -29.27 -20.67
C GLU A 533 -0.16 -29.74 -19.67
N LEU A 534 0.90 -28.96 -19.52
CA LEU A 534 1.80 -29.09 -18.36
C LEU A 534 1.52 -27.95 -17.40
N ILE A 535 1.54 -28.25 -16.11
CA ILE A 535 1.26 -27.28 -15.05
C ILE A 535 2.48 -27.22 -14.16
N GLY A 536 3.08 -26.04 -14.07
CA GLY A 536 4.10 -25.72 -13.09
C GLY A 536 3.51 -25.00 -11.90
N ASN A 537 3.91 -25.41 -10.70
CA ASN A 537 3.47 -24.80 -9.45
C ASN A 537 4.64 -24.15 -8.74
N GLY A 538 4.40 -23.00 -8.12
CA GLY A 538 5.43 -22.31 -7.36
C GLY A 538 4.83 -21.47 -6.25
N ASP A 539 5.48 -21.50 -5.10
CA ASP A 539 5.04 -20.80 -3.91
C ASP A 539 6.21 -20.17 -3.17
N VAL A 540 5.89 -19.18 -2.36
CA VAL A 540 6.78 -18.56 -1.39
C VAL A 540 6.06 -18.53 -0.06
N GLY A 541 6.69 -19.11 0.97
CA GLY A 541 6.22 -19.05 2.34
C GLY A 541 7.21 -18.34 3.28
N PRO A 542 6.91 -18.34 4.61
CA PRO A 542 7.72 -17.69 5.63
C PRO A 542 9.20 -18.11 5.65
N GLU A 543 9.50 -19.33 5.20
CA GLU A 543 10.84 -19.91 5.12
C GLU A 543 11.81 -19.11 4.24
N ILE A 544 11.31 -18.32 3.29
CA ILE A 544 12.17 -17.49 2.43
C ILE A 544 12.88 -16.36 3.20
N THR A 545 12.34 -15.97 4.36
CA THR A 545 12.78 -14.73 5.03
C THR A 545 13.85 -14.97 6.08
N GLY A 546 13.72 -16.01 6.91
CA GLY A 546 14.56 -16.26 8.09
C GLY A 546 14.49 -15.17 9.17
N THR A 547 14.32 -13.90 8.77
CA THR A 547 14.15 -12.67 9.56
C THR A 547 13.44 -11.63 8.71
N LEU A 548 12.62 -10.77 9.31
CA LEU A 548 11.96 -9.64 8.64
C LEU A 548 12.73 -8.34 8.83
N PRO A 549 12.63 -7.35 7.92
CA PRO A 549 11.87 -7.38 6.67
C PRO A 549 12.49 -8.31 5.62
N VAL A 550 11.71 -8.72 4.61
CA VAL A 550 12.20 -9.55 3.48
C VAL A 550 13.40 -8.90 2.78
N PHE A 551 13.31 -7.58 2.61
CA PHE A 551 14.32 -6.70 2.04
C PHE A 551 14.15 -5.32 2.67
N TRP A 552 15.20 -4.50 2.66
CA TRP A 552 15.09 -3.07 2.92
C TRP A 552 14.85 -2.31 1.63
N GLU A 553 13.96 -1.31 1.64
CA GLU A 553 13.87 -0.35 0.53
C GLU A 553 14.65 0.90 0.93
N ILE A 554 15.59 1.28 0.07
CA ILE A 554 16.44 2.44 0.30
C ILE A 554 16.12 3.48 -0.75
N GLY A 555 15.79 4.68 -0.27
CA GLY A 555 15.60 5.86 -1.11
C GLY A 555 16.47 7.00 -0.62
N MET A 556 17.09 7.71 -1.56
CA MET A 556 17.81 8.96 -1.29
C MET A 556 17.42 9.99 -2.34
N GLY A 557 17.21 11.23 -1.90
CA GLY A 557 16.77 12.32 -2.78
C GLY A 557 17.56 13.59 -2.52
N SER A 558 17.73 14.41 -3.56
CA SER A 558 18.26 15.77 -3.44
C SER A 558 17.46 16.71 -4.33
N ALA A 559 17.16 17.90 -3.82
CA ALA A 559 16.42 18.93 -4.51
C ALA A 559 17.27 20.21 -4.55
N GLU A 560 17.47 20.75 -5.75
CA GLU A 560 17.98 22.10 -5.99
C GLU A 560 16.77 23.00 -6.30
N LEU A 561 16.64 24.11 -5.57
CA LEU A 561 15.49 24.99 -5.66
C LEU A 561 15.88 26.46 -5.57
N ASP A 562 15.02 27.31 -6.12
CA ASP A 562 15.02 28.76 -5.91
C ASP A 562 13.81 29.12 -5.03
N VAL A 563 14.02 29.98 -4.03
CA VAL A 563 12.98 30.58 -3.20
C VAL A 563 12.91 32.07 -3.50
N ASP A 564 11.72 32.54 -3.87
CA ASP A 564 11.41 33.96 -3.86
C ASP A 564 11.12 34.38 -2.41
N GLU A 565 12.03 35.16 -1.81
CA GLU A 565 11.91 35.61 -0.42
C GLU A 565 10.76 36.60 -0.18
N GLU A 566 10.24 37.26 -1.23
CA GLU A 566 9.12 38.19 -1.09
C GLU A 566 7.78 37.46 -1.08
N THR A 567 7.63 36.41 -1.90
CA THR A 567 6.36 35.69 -2.09
C THR A 567 6.31 34.33 -1.39
N GLY A 568 7.46 33.77 -1.02
CA GLY A 568 7.58 32.40 -0.53
C GLY A 568 7.48 31.34 -1.65
N ALA A 569 7.40 31.74 -2.92
CA ALA A 569 7.28 30.80 -4.03
C ALA A 569 8.55 29.94 -4.18
N VAL A 570 8.35 28.63 -4.24
CA VAL A 570 9.44 27.64 -4.41
C VAL A 570 9.43 27.12 -5.84
N THR A 571 10.57 27.20 -6.52
CA THR A 571 10.78 26.62 -7.85
C THR A 571 11.81 25.50 -7.77
N ILE A 572 11.41 24.27 -8.04
CA ILE A 572 12.35 23.13 -8.13
C ILE A 572 13.09 23.23 -9.47
N LYS A 573 14.42 23.37 -9.40
CA LYS A 573 15.31 23.45 -10.57
C LYS A 573 15.77 22.08 -11.01
N ARG A 574 16.05 21.21 -10.04
CA ARG A 574 16.49 19.84 -10.27
C ARG A 574 16.09 18.97 -9.09
N TYR A 575 15.64 17.77 -9.39
CA TYR A 575 15.47 16.70 -8.41
C TYR A 575 16.29 15.49 -8.85
N VAL A 576 17.04 14.89 -7.92
CA VAL A 576 17.81 13.67 -8.16
C VAL A 576 17.33 12.61 -7.17
N SER A 577 16.86 11.48 -7.69
CA SER A 577 16.56 10.27 -6.89
C SER A 577 17.65 9.23 -7.08
N VAL A 578 18.00 8.53 -6.00
CA VAL A 578 18.83 7.32 -6.01
C VAL A 578 18.13 6.26 -5.17
N ALA A 579 17.69 5.19 -5.83
CA ALA A 579 17.12 4.01 -5.18
C ALA A 579 18.04 2.79 -5.34
N ASP A 580 18.14 1.97 -4.30
CA ASP A 580 18.75 0.64 -4.38
C ASP A 580 17.64 -0.40 -4.62
N VAL A 581 17.49 -0.82 -5.87
CA VAL A 581 16.48 -1.79 -6.29
C VAL A 581 17.03 -3.23 -6.39
N GLY A 582 18.28 -3.45 -5.94
CA GLY A 582 19.00 -4.69 -6.20
C GLY A 582 19.16 -4.95 -7.70
N LYS A 583 18.41 -5.91 -8.24
CA LYS A 583 18.38 -6.21 -9.68
C LYS A 583 17.12 -5.61 -10.29
N ALA A 584 17.30 -4.59 -11.14
CA ALA A 584 16.24 -4.09 -12.00
C ALA A 584 15.89 -5.14 -13.07
N ILE A 585 14.73 -5.79 -12.92
CA ILE A 585 14.19 -6.73 -13.93
C ILE A 585 13.77 -5.98 -15.19
N HIS A 586 13.05 -4.86 -14.99
CA HIS A 586 12.66 -3.95 -16.05
C HIS A 586 13.20 -2.54 -15.75
N PRO A 587 14.42 -2.19 -16.22
CA PRO A 587 15.07 -0.93 -15.86
C PRO A 587 14.26 0.33 -16.19
N GLU A 588 13.61 0.38 -17.35
CA GLU A 588 12.76 1.51 -17.75
C GLU A 588 11.57 1.68 -16.80
N GLY A 589 10.91 0.57 -16.42
CA GLY A 589 9.84 0.57 -15.43
C GLY A 589 10.31 1.04 -14.04
N CYS A 590 11.54 0.69 -13.63
CA CYS A 590 12.12 1.21 -12.39
C CYS A 590 12.28 2.74 -12.44
N VAL A 591 12.76 3.29 -13.56
CA VAL A 591 12.88 4.75 -13.74
C VAL A 591 11.50 5.41 -13.64
N GLY A 592 10.49 4.90 -14.34
CA GLY A 592 9.13 5.45 -14.27
C GLY A 592 8.51 5.37 -12.86
N GLN A 593 8.80 4.31 -12.10
CA GLN A 593 8.36 4.20 -10.70
C GLN A 593 9.02 5.23 -9.79
N GLU A 594 10.30 5.53 -10.01
CA GLU A 594 11.05 6.57 -9.27
C GLU A 594 10.55 7.97 -9.63
N GLU A 595 10.34 8.26 -10.91
CA GLU A 595 9.78 9.55 -11.37
C GLU A 595 8.39 9.78 -10.76
N GLY A 596 7.52 8.77 -10.81
CA GLY A 596 6.19 8.85 -10.19
C GLY A 596 6.25 9.00 -8.66
N ALA A 597 7.23 8.36 -8.00
CA ALA A 597 7.44 8.53 -6.56
C ALA A 597 7.90 9.95 -6.21
N ALA A 598 8.85 10.49 -6.99
CA ALA A 598 9.37 11.84 -6.82
C ALA A 598 8.26 12.88 -7.00
N MET A 599 7.46 12.76 -8.05
CA MET A 599 6.34 13.69 -8.30
C MET A 599 5.31 13.68 -7.17
N MET A 600 4.94 12.49 -6.66
CA MET A 600 4.06 12.36 -5.51
C MET A 600 4.67 12.95 -4.22
N GLY A 601 5.97 12.76 -4.01
CA GLY A 601 6.70 13.36 -2.89
C GLY A 601 6.71 14.89 -2.96
N ILE A 602 6.93 15.45 -4.16
CA ILE A 602 6.87 16.90 -4.41
C ILE A 602 5.46 17.44 -4.11
N GLY A 603 4.42 16.74 -4.58
CA GLY A 603 3.02 17.10 -4.35
C GLY A 603 2.70 17.26 -2.86
N HIS A 604 2.97 16.24 -2.05
CA HIS A 604 2.73 16.29 -0.59
C HIS A 604 3.60 17.32 0.14
N THR A 605 4.77 17.65 -0.39
CA THR A 605 5.70 18.58 0.27
C THR A 605 5.29 20.04 0.05
N LEU A 606 4.75 20.37 -1.13
CA LEU A 606 4.52 21.76 -1.53
C LEU A 606 3.05 22.16 -1.70
N PHE A 607 2.14 21.22 -1.99
CA PHE A 607 0.81 21.56 -2.50
C PHE A 607 -0.35 20.84 -1.80
N GLU A 608 -0.16 19.58 -1.40
CA GLU A 608 -1.29 18.73 -1.05
C GLU A 608 -1.55 18.66 0.45
N GLN A 609 -2.78 18.99 0.85
CA GLN A 609 -3.28 18.81 2.20
C GLN A 609 -4.81 18.62 2.18
N MET A 610 -5.30 17.75 3.05
CA MET A 610 -6.71 17.71 3.46
C MET A 610 -6.88 18.50 4.76
N VAL A 611 -7.84 19.42 4.76
CA VAL A 611 -8.19 20.27 5.90
C VAL A 611 -9.60 19.93 6.35
N TYR A 612 -9.77 19.71 7.64
CA TYR A 612 -11.05 19.48 8.31
C TYR A 612 -11.33 20.70 9.18
N GLU A 613 -12.55 21.25 9.09
CA GLU A 613 -12.96 22.37 9.95
C GLU A 613 -13.27 21.85 11.37
N PRO A 614 -13.41 22.71 12.40
CA PRO A 614 -13.71 22.25 13.76
C PRO A 614 -14.97 21.37 13.91
N GLY A 615 -15.92 21.42 12.96
CA GLY A 615 -17.09 20.54 12.91
C GLY A 615 -16.86 19.17 12.24
N GLY A 616 -15.73 18.99 11.56
CA GLY A 616 -15.47 17.87 10.66
C GLY A 616 -15.39 18.34 9.22
#